data_AF-A0A815MGC4-F1
#
_entry.id   AF-A0A815MGC4-F1
#
_cell.length_a   1.000
_cell.length_b   1.000
_cell.length_c   1.000
_cell.angle_alpha   90.00
_cell.angle_beta   90.00
_cell.angle_gamma   90.00
#
_symmetry.space_group_name_H-M   'P 1'
#
loop_
_entity.id
_entity.type
_entity.pdbx_description
1 polymer ?
#
loop_
_entity_poly.entity_id
_entity_poly.type
_entity_poly.pdbx_seq_one_letter_code
_entity_poly.pdbx_strand_id
1 'polypeptide(L)'
;AVMRCSASAFVHFNDREKVISTTKLMCKTTHFDPRCIASCLAVCLTITCLLREEFDQNDIESLINRVKKETIEILGDKFSDEHRELFLWHIDKERTLEELNLDEPRSIGYTYKCLASGFYGLRSTRSFEQTLNDLIRYGGDADTNGAVCGTMYGARHGYKALPYSWLRAMPFKKSFDKKILKCLHQLDLIDGC
;
A
#
# COMPACT_ATOMS: atom_id res chain seq x y z
N ALA A 1 -2.53 -7.13 -8.70
CA ALA A 1 -1.15 -7.26 -8.18
C ALA A 1 -0.92 -6.49 -6.86
N VAL A 2 -1.49 -5.28 -6.72
CA VAL A 2 -1.28 -4.37 -5.58
C VAL A 2 -1.56 -5.02 -4.22
N MET A 3 -2.66 -5.76 -4.08
CA MET A 3 -3.10 -6.41 -2.82
C MET A 3 -2.10 -7.36 -2.14
N ARG A 4 -0.99 -7.71 -2.82
CA ARG A 4 0.04 -8.61 -2.31
C ARG A 4 1.47 -8.08 -2.45
N CYS A 5 1.64 -6.84 -2.95
CA CYS A 5 2.97 -6.33 -3.28
C CYS A 5 3.80 -5.93 -2.05
N SER A 6 3.14 -5.57 -0.94
CA SER A 6 3.77 -5.08 0.30
C SER A 6 4.79 -6.05 0.92
N ALA A 7 4.69 -7.35 0.64
CA ALA A 7 5.69 -8.33 1.03
C ALA A 7 7.09 -7.98 0.48
N SER A 8 7.18 -7.43 -0.73
CA SER A 8 8.46 -6.98 -1.31
C SER A 8 9.07 -5.84 -0.50
N ALA A 9 8.26 -4.89 -0.04
CA ALA A 9 8.74 -3.80 0.80
C ALA A 9 9.17 -4.33 2.16
N PHE A 10 8.34 -5.15 2.82
CA PHE A 10 8.65 -5.72 4.12
C PHE A 10 9.96 -6.54 4.15
N VAL A 11 10.20 -7.40 3.16
CA VAL A 11 11.38 -8.27 3.14
C VAL A 11 12.65 -7.53 2.72
N HIS A 12 12.52 -6.48 1.91
CA HIS A 12 13.67 -5.81 1.29
C HIS A 12 13.82 -4.34 1.68
N PHE A 13 13.11 -3.83 2.70
CA PHE A 13 13.09 -2.40 3.02
C PHE A 13 14.49 -1.78 3.21
N ASN A 14 15.48 -2.56 3.69
CA ASN A 14 16.88 -2.10 3.82
C ASN A 14 17.62 -1.90 2.49
N ASP A 15 17.11 -2.44 1.38
CA ASP A 15 17.68 -2.39 0.04
C ASP A 15 16.63 -1.90 -0.98
N ARG A 16 16.69 -0.60 -1.29
CA ARG A 16 15.71 0.07 -2.16
C ARG A 16 15.70 -0.50 -3.58
N GLU A 17 16.87 -0.84 -4.13
CA GLU A 17 16.97 -1.42 -5.48
C GLU A 17 16.33 -2.81 -5.53
N LYS A 18 16.49 -3.60 -4.46
CA LYS A 18 15.86 -4.90 -4.31
C LYS A 18 14.35 -4.80 -4.13
N VAL A 19 13.84 -3.79 -3.41
CA VAL A 19 12.40 -3.48 -3.37
C VAL A 19 11.87 -3.21 -4.77
N ILE A 20 12.52 -2.33 -5.54
CA ILE A 20 12.08 -1.93 -6.88
C ILE A 20 12.07 -3.14 -7.82
N SER A 21 13.18 -3.87 -7.90
CA SER A 21 13.32 -5.02 -8.80
C SER A 21 12.35 -6.16 -8.44
N THR A 22 12.22 -6.50 -7.16
CA THR A 22 11.31 -7.56 -6.68
C THR A 22 9.85 -7.18 -6.89
N THR A 23 9.47 -5.93 -6.60
CA THR A 23 8.11 -5.42 -6.84
C THR A 23 7.73 -5.51 -8.31
N LYS A 24 8.63 -5.08 -9.22
CA LYS A 24 8.42 -5.18 -10.67
C LYS A 24 8.26 -6.63 -11.12
N LEU A 25 9.10 -7.54 -10.61
CA LEU A 25 9.05 -8.96 -10.95
C LEU A 25 7.74 -9.61 -10.46
N MET A 26 7.39 -9.42 -9.18
CA MET A 26 6.17 -9.96 -8.57
C MET A 26 4.89 -9.46 -9.26
N CYS A 27 4.87 -8.20 -9.69
CA CYS A 27 3.75 -7.66 -10.46
C CYS A 27 3.65 -8.36 -11.82
N LYS A 28 4.74 -8.41 -12.57
CA LYS A 28 4.80 -8.96 -13.93
C LYS A 28 4.48 -10.44 -14.02
N THR A 29 4.62 -11.22 -12.93
CA THR A 29 4.23 -12.63 -12.91
C THR A 29 2.77 -12.84 -13.31
N THR A 30 1.86 -11.91 -12.97
CA THR A 30 0.44 -12.05 -13.36
C THR A 30 -0.21 -10.76 -13.89
N HIS A 31 0.43 -9.60 -13.77
CA HIS A 31 -0.06 -8.31 -14.28
C HIS A 31 1.11 -7.54 -14.90
N PHE A 32 1.29 -7.68 -16.21
CA PHE A 32 2.41 -7.07 -16.93
C PHE A 32 2.20 -5.57 -17.24
N ASP A 33 0.98 -5.06 -17.05
CA ASP A 33 0.58 -3.69 -17.38
C ASP A 33 1.38 -2.62 -16.60
N PRO A 34 1.91 -1.57 -17.25
CA PRO A 34 2.65 -0.50 -16.59
C PRO A 34 1.90 0.19 -15.45
N ARG A 35 0.57 0.31 -15.53
CA ARG A 35 -0.28 0.90 -14.48
C ARG A 35 -0.28 0.06 -13.22
N CYS A 36 -0.29 -1.27 -13.38
CA CYS A 36 -0.18 -2.20 -12.24
C CYS A 36 1.20 -2.11 -11.59
N ILE A 37 2.25 -1.99 -12.40
CA ILE A 37 3.62 -1.81 -11.91
C ILE A 37 3.73 -0.49 -11.15
N ALA A 38 3.19 0.61 -11.69
CA ALA A 38 3.16 1.92 -11.04
C ALA A 38 2.47 1.85 -9.68
N SER A 39 1.30 1.19 -9.61
CA SER A 39 0.56 1.04 -8.36
C SER A 39 1.34 0.23 -7.31
N CYS A 40 1.97 -0.87 -7.73
CA CYS A 40 2.77 -1.69 -6.82
C CYS A 40 4.02 -0.94 -6.33
N LEU A 41 4.72 -0.23 -7.21
CA LEU A 41 5.89 0.57 -6.85
C LEU A 41 5.52 1.68 -5.87
N ALA A 42 4.45 2.43 -6.13
CA ALA A 42 4.01 3.50 -5.24
C ALA A 42 3.69 2.98 -3.83
N VAL A 43 2.98 1.86 -3.71
CA VAL A 43 2.71 1.22 -2.41
C VAL A 43 4.01 0.76 -1.74
N CYS A 44 4.84 -0.01 -2.43
CA CYS A 44 6.06 -0.58 -1.85
C CYS A 44 7.10 0.47 -1.45
N LEU A 45 7.31 1.49 -2.28
CA LEU A 45 8.25 2.58 -1.99
C LEU A 45 7.77 3.42 -0.81
N THR A 46 6.46 3.67 -0.71
CA THR A 46 5.89 4.37 0.46
C THR A 46 6.14 3.59 1.74
N ILE A 47 5.81 2.29 1.76
CA ILE A 47 6.06 1.42 2.92
C ILE A 47 7.55 1.38 3.26
N THR A 48 8.43 1.30 2.25
CA THR A 48 9.89 1.29 2.45
C THR A 48 10.38 2.57 3.11
N CYS A 49 9.94 3.74 2.64
CA CYS A 49 10.31 5.02 3.25
C CYS A 49 9.81 5.12 4.71
N LEU A 50 8.60 4.61 5.01
CA LEU A 50 8.05 4.60 6.37
C LEU A 50 8.84 3.66 7.30
N LEU A 51 9.15 2.44 6.85
CA LEU A 51 9.90 1.46 7.65
C LEU A 51 11.35 1.87 7.91
N ARG A 52 11.93 2.67 7.01
CA ARG A 52 13.28 3.25 7.16
C ARG A 52 13.28 4.57 7.94
N GLU A 53 12.12 5.04 8.38
CA GLU A 53 11.94 6.31 9.09
C GLU A 53 12.56 7.50 8.33
N GLU A 54 12.49 7.48 6.99
CA GLU A 54 13.07 8.54 6.14
C GLU A 54 12.26 9.85 6.16
N PHE A 55 11.09 9.85 6.78
CA PHE A 55 10.12 10.95 6.76
C PHE A 55 9.43 11.11 8.12
N ASP A 56 9.07 12.36 8.43
CA ASP A 56 8.14 12.66 9.51
C ASP A 56 6.75 12.09 9.18
N GLN A 57 6.17 11.33 10.10
CA GLN A 57 4.83 10.75 9.97
C GLN A 57 3.71 11.80 9.90
N ASN A 58 4.03 13.06 10.24
CA ASN A 58 3.15 14.21 10.10
C ASN A 58 3.24 14.87 8.71
N ASP A 59 4.34 14.69 7.97
CA ASP A 59 4.54 15.22 6.62
C ASP A 59 4.47 14.11 5.56
N ILE A 60 3.29 13.48 5.50
CA ILE A 60 3.01 12.44 4.52
C ILE A 60 2.98 12.98 3.09
N GLU A 61 2.68 14.26 2.86
CA GLU A 61 2.58 14.79 1.50
C GLU A 61 3.96 14.92 0.86
N SER A 62 5.00 15.30 1.61
CA SER A 62 6.38 15.25 1.11
C SER A 62 6.82 13.81 0.74
N LEU A 63 6.43 12.82 1.55
CA LEU A 63 6.65 11.41 1.25
C LEU A 63 5.96 11.00 -0.06
N ILE A 64 4.68 11.34 -0.22
CA ILE A 64 3.90 11.03 -1.42
C ILE A 64 4.51 11.70 -2.65
N ASN A 65 4.96 12.96 -2.51
CA ASN A 65 5.64 13.72 -3.56
C ASN A 65 6.95 13.07 -4.03
N ARG A 66 7.75 12.52 -3.11
CA ARG A 66 8.96 11.78 -3.48
C ARG A 66 8.60 10.48 -4.20
N VAL A 67 7.69 9.70 -3.63
CA VAL A 67 7.33 8.37 -4.17
C VAL A 67 6.69 8.47 -5.55
N LYS A 68 5.80 9.46 -5.79
CA LYS A 68 5.19 9.64 -7.12
C LYS A 68 6.23 10.00 -8.17
N LYS A 69 7.18 10.90 -7.85
CA LYS A 69 8.26 11.32 -8.75
C LYS A 69 9.14 10.13 -9.10
N GLU A 70 9.59 9.40 -8.09
CA GLU A 70 10.44 8.22 -8.27
C GLU A 70 9.73 7.10 -9.05
N THR A 71 8.44 6.85 -8.78
CA THR A 71 7.65 5.85 -9.53
C THR A 71 7.61 6.19 -11.02
N ILE A 72 7.39 7.47 -11.35
CA ILE A 72 7.39 7.96 -12.73
C ILE A 72 8.76 7.80 -13.38
N GLU A 73 9.83 8.18 -12.67
CA GLU A 73 11.22 8.03 -13.15
C GLU A 73 11.58 6.57 -13.42
N ILE A 74 11.20 5.64 -12.54
CA ILE A 74 11.47 4.20 -12.68
C ILE A 74 10.77 3.58 -13.90
N LEU A 75 9.57 4.06 -14.24
CA LEU A 75 8.83 3.57 -15.39
C LEU A 75 9.30 4.20 -16.71
N GLY A 76 9.77 5.45 -16.67
CA GLY A 76 10.28 6.18 -17.83
C GLY A 76 9.31 6.13 -19.01
N ASP A 77 9.84 5.82 -20.20
CA ASP A 77 9.07 5.78 -21.46
C ASP A 77 7.95 4.73 -21.49
N LYS A 78 7.97 3.76 -20.56
CA LYS A 78 6.88 2.77 -20.45
C LYS A 78 5.63 3.35 -19.79
N PHE A 79 5.73 4.57 -19.26
CA PHE A 79 4.62 5.29 -18.65
C PHE A 79 4.18 6.43 -19.55
N SER A 80 3.23 6.12 -20.43
CA SER A 80 2.58 7.11 -21.29
C SER A 80 2.01 8.26 -20.46
N ASP A 81 1.88 9.43 -21.08
CA ASP A 81 1.36 10.62 -20.43
C ASP A 81 -0.04 10.39 -19.87
N GLU A 82 -0.92 9.71 -20.62
CA GLU A 82 -2.25 9.32 -20.16
C GLU A 82 -2.20 8.45 -18.88
N HIS A 83 -1.33 7.43 -18.85
CA HIS A 83 -1.19 6.59 -17.67
C HIS A 83 -0.63 7.34 -16.46
N ARG A 84 0.25 8.32 -16.72
CA ARG A 84 0.85 9.19 -15.70
C ARG A 84 -0.17 10.15 -15.12
N GLU A 85 -0.98 10.79 -15.97
CA GLU A 85 -2.07 11.68 -15.53
C GLU A 85 -3.08 10.92 -14.67
N LEU A 86 -3.51 9.74 -15.11
CA LEU A 86 -4.41 8.89 -14.34
C LEU A 86 -3.79 8.45 -13.02
N PHE A 87 -2.51 8.07 -13.00
CA PHE A 87 -1.81 7.73 -11.76
C PHE A 87 -1.77 8.90 -10.79
N LEU A 88 -1.36 10.09 -11.27
CA LEU A 88 -1.30 11.30 -10.48
C LEU A 88 -2.67 11.68 -9.92
N TRP A 89 -3.73 11.57 -10.72
CA TRP A 89 -5.09 11.88 -10.25
C TRP A 89 -5.50 11.05 -9.01
N HIS A 90 -5.06 9.79 -8.93
CA HIS A 90 -5.41 8.86 -7.84
C HIS A 90 -4.51 8.98 -6.60
N ILE A 91 -3.35 9.64 -6.69
CA ILE A 91 -2.33 9.68 -5.62
C ILE A 91 -2.01 11.09 -5.13
N ASP A 92 -2.03 12.10 -6.01
CA ASP A 92 -1.42 13.42 -5.81
C ASP A 92 -2.10 14.25 -4.72
N LYS A 93 -3.42 14.12 -4.59
CA LYS A 93 -4.22 14.92 -3.66
C LYS A 93 -5.11 14.02 -2.83
N GLU A 94 -5.49 14.52 -1.65
CA GLU A 94 -6.57 13.93 -0.88
C GLU A 94 -7.86 13.98 -1.70
N ARG A 95 -8.60 12.87 -1.67
CA ARG A 95 -9.88 12.68 -2.37
C ARG A 95 -10.90 12.09 -1.44
N THR A 96 -12.15 12.51 -1.58
CA THR A 96 -13.25 11.88 -0.88
C THR A 96 -13.56 10.51 -1.51
N LEU A 97 -14.27 9.64 -0.78
CA LEU A 97 -14.65 8.33 -1.32
C LEU A 97 -15.57 8.49 -2.54
N GLU A 98 -16.43 9.50 -2.53
CA GLU A 98 -17.31 9.87 -3.65
C GLU A 98 -16.52 10.25 -4.89
N GLU A 99 -15.45 11.05 -4.74
CA GLU A 99 -14.57 11.39 -5.87
C GLU A 99 -13.85 10.14 -6.39
N LEU A 100 -13.36 9.27 -5.50
CA LEU A 100 -12.67 8.03 -5.89
C LEU A 100 -13.58 7.03 -6.61
N ASN A 101 -14.89 7.09 -6.36
CA ASN A 101 -15.91 6.31 -7.07
C ASN A 101 -15.55 4.82 -7.18
N LEU A 102 -15.12 4.25 -6.05
CA LEU A 102 -14.51 2.90 -6.00
C LEU A 102 -15.46 1.80 -6.47
N ASP A 103 -16.77 1.99 -6.30
CA ASP A 103 -17.84 1.05 -6.62
C ASP A 103 -18.36 1.17 -8.06
N GLU A 104 -17.79 2.06 -8.89
CA GLU A 104 -18.23 2.15 -10.29
C GLU A 104 -18.15 0.76 -10.97
N PRO A 105 -19.29 0.22 -11.46
CA PRO A 105 -19.42 -1.19 -11.84
C PRO A 105 -18.48 -1.69 -12.94
N ARG A 106 -18.08 -0.84 -13.88
CA ARG A 106 -17.23 -1.20 -15.01
C ARG A 106 -15.74 -1.18 -14.69
N SER A 107 -15.38 -0.66 -13.52
CA SER A 107 -13.98 -0.36 -13.19
C SER A 107 -13.58 -0.77 -11.78
N ILE A 108 -14.40 -1.54 -11.04
CA ILE A 108 -14.12 -1.94 -9.65
C ILE A 108 -12.70 -2.53 -9.45
N GLY A 109 -12.22 -3.34 -10.39
CA GLY A 109 -10.89 -3.97 -10.34
C GLY A 109 -9.75 -3.11 -10.91
N TYR A 110 -9.98 -1.81 -11.15
CA TYR A 110 -8.99 -0.94 -11.74
C TYR A 110 -7.85 -0.65 -10.74
N THR A 111 -6.60 -0.90 -11.18
CA THR A 111 -5.42 -0.84 -10.29
C THR A 111 -5.27 0.49 -9.56
N TYR A 112 -5.64 1.62 -10.16
CA TYR A 112 -5.52 2.91 -9.51
C TYR A 112 -6.60 3.19 -8.47
N LYS A 113 -7.77 2.53 -8.52
CA LYS A 113 -8.76 2.58 -7.43
C LYS A 113 -8.22 1.88 -6.20
N CYS A 114 -7.63 0.70 -6.40
CA CYS A 114 -6.95 -0.03 -5.33
C CYS A 114 -5.76 0.77 -4.76
N LEU A 115 -4.96 1.41 -5.63
CA LEU A 115 -3.90 2.33 -5.21
C LEU A 115 -4.48 3.48 -4.35
N ALA A 116 -5.51 4.17 -4.83
CA ALA A 116 -6.13 5.29 -4.15
C ALA A 116 -6.67 4.90 -2.77
N SER A 117 -7.25 3.70 -2.64
CA SER A 117 -7.70 3.17 -1.34
C SER A 117 -6.54 3.04 -0.33
N GLY A 118 -5.34 2.66 -0.80
CA GLY A 118 -4.12 2.66 -0.02
C GLY A 118 -3.73 4.05 0.46
N PHE A 119 -3.73 5.04 -0.43
CA PHE A 119 -3.37 6.42 -0.10
C PHE A 119 -4.44 7.14 0.72
N TYR A 120 -5.71 6.73 0.62
CA TYR A 120 -6.76 7.11 1.55
C TYR A 120 -6.45 6.63 2.98
N GLY A 121 -6.04 5.37 3.13
CA GLY A 121 -5.58 4.82 4.40
C GLY A 121 -4.33 5.52 4.95
N LEU A 122 -3.35 5.78 4.08
CA LEU A 122 -2.12 6.50 4.41
C LEU A 122 -2.41 7.90 4.95
N ARG A 123 -3.31 8.65 4.28
CA ARG A 123 -3.67 10.03 4.66
C ARG A 123 -4.52 10.11 5.92
N SER A 124 -5.20 9.03 6.26
CA SER A 124 -6.14 9.04 7.37
C SER A 124 -5.49 9.35 8.72
N THR A 125 -6.08 10.33 9.41
CA THR A 125 -5.78 10.70 10.80
C THR A 125 -6.80 10.16 11.80
N ARG A 126 -7.81 9.42 11.30
CA ARG A 126 -8.87 8.79 12.10
C ARG A 126 -8.43 7.41 12.59
N SER A 127 -9.22 6.79 13.46
CA SER A 127 -8.93 5.43 13.93
C SER A 127 -9.02 4.42 12.77
N PHE A 128 -8.24 3.34 12.83
CA PHE A 128 -8.26 2.26 11.83
C PHE A 128 -9.68 1.75 11.57
N GLU A 129 -10.48 1.61 12.64
CA GLU A 129 -11.86 1.17 12.55
C GLU A 129 -12.74 2.13 11.74
N GLN A 130 -12.65 3.44 11.99
CA GLN A 130 -13.41 4.44 11.23
C GLN A 130 -12.97 4.47 9.77
N THR A 131 -11.67 4.55 9.52
CA THR A 131 -11.10 4.64 8.17
C THR A 131 -11.45 3.42 7.34
N LEU A 132 -11.30 2.22 7.90
CA LEU A 132 -11.57 0.99 7.16
C LEU A 132 -13.07 0.77 6.97
N ASN A 133 -13.91 1.06 7.97
CA ASN A 133 -15.36 0.91 7.84
C ASN A 133 -15.95 1.80 6.75
N ASP A 134 -15.54 3.08 6.69
CA ASP A 134 -16.04 3.99 5.66
C ASP A 134 -15.68 3.48 4.26
N LEU A 135 -14.42 3.07 4.08
CA LEU A 135 -13.92 2.56 2.80
C LEU A 135 -14.66 1.28 2.36
N ILE A 136 -14.79 0.28 3.24
CA ILE A 136 -15.41 -1.00 2.84
C ILE A 136 -16.92 -0.86 2.64
N ARG A 137 -17.58 0.05 3.37
CA ARG A 137 -19.02 0.33 3.21
C ARG A 137 -19.33 1.08 1.92
N TYR A 138 -18.35 1.80 1.37
CA TYR A 138 -18.47 2.41 0.04
C TYR A 138 -18.62 1.36 -1.07
N GLY A 139 -18.10 0.15 -0.88
CA GLY A 139 -18.27 -0.98 -1.81
C GLY A 139 -17.19 -1.05 -2.90
N GLY A 140 -17.56 -1.60 -4.06
CA GLY A 140 -16.63 -1.96 -5.14
C GLY A 140 -15.84 -3.23 -4.83
N ASP A 141 -14.54 -3.22 -5.14
CA ASP A 141 -13.59 -4.30 -4.81
C ASP A 141 -13.15 -4.18 -3.34
N ALA A 142 -14.12 -4.32 -2.42
CA ALA A 142 -14.00 -3.89 -1.02
C ALA A 142 -12.94 -4.67 -0.21
N ASP A 143 -12.75 -5.96 -0.48
CA ASP A 143 -11.72 -6.77 0.17
C ASP A 143 -10.32 -6.35 -0.29
N THR A 144 -10.12 -6.15 -1.59
CA THR A 144 -8.85 -5.66 -2.16
C THR A 144 -8.54 -4.25 -1.67
N ASN A 145 -9.51 -3.33 -1.70
CA ASN A 145 -9.37 -1.96 -1.24
C ASN A 145 -9.08 -1.91 0.26
N GLY A 146 -9.83 -2.68 1.06
CA GLY A 146 -9.61 -2.80 2.50
C GLY A 146 -8.22 -3.34 2.85
N ALA A 147 -7.75 -4.36 2.13
CA ALA A 147 -6.42 -4.93 2.36
C ALA A 147 -5.29 -3.91 2.11
N VAL A 148 -5.37 -3.13 1.04
CA VAL A 148 -4.34 -2.14 0.69
C VAL A 148 -4.42 -0.90 1.57
N CYS A 149 -5.64 -0.41 1.86
CA CYS A 149 -5.87 0.66 2.84
C CYS A 149 -5.29 0.30 4.20
N GLY A 150 -5.63 -0.88 4.73
CA GLY A 150 -5.15 -1.33 6.03
C GLY A 150 -3.64 -1.52 6.07
N THR A 151 -3.04 -1.99 4.97
CA THR A 151 -1.58 -2.12 4.84
C THR A 151 -0.89 -0.75 4.95
N MET A 152 -1.35 0.24 4.18
CA MET A 152 -0.76 1.58 4.15
C MET A 152 -0.99 2.34 5.46
N TYR A 153 -2.18 2.22 6.05
CA TYR A 153 -2.49 2.76 7.38
C TYR A 153 -1.56 2.13 8.43
N GLY A 154 -1.45 0.80 8.45
CA GLY A 154 -0.63 0.07 9.42
C GLY A 154 0.86 0.38 9.29
N ALA A 155 1.37 0.61 8.08
CA ALA A 155 2.75 1.03 7.86
C ALA A 155 3.05 2.41 8.46
N ARG A 156 2.07 3.33 8.47
CA ARG A 156 2.21 4.67 9.06
C ARG A 156 2.02 4.66 10.58
N HIS A 157 0.93 4.06 11.05
CA HIS A 157 0.46 4.18 12.44
C HIS A 157 0.94 3.04 13.34
N GLY A 158 1.49 1.97 12.76
CA GLY A 158 2.00 0.81 13.47
C GLY A 158 0.93 -0.14 14.02
N TYR A 159 1.38 -1.31 14.45
CA TYR A 159 0.51 -2.41 14.91
C TYR A 159 -0.37 -2.05 16.12
N LYS A 160 0.11 -1.16 17.00
CA LYS A 160 -0.62 -0.73 18.22
C LYS A 160 -1.86 0.11 17.91
N ALA A 161 -1.96 0.71 16.73
CA ALA A 161 -3.13 1.48 16.32
C ALA A 161 -4.30 0.60 15.87
N LEU A 162 -4.09 -0.71 15.69
CA LEU A 162 -5.12 -1.64 15.23
C LEU A 162 -6.11 -2.00 16.35
N PRO A 163 -7.43 -2.15 16.07
CA PRO A 163 -8.42 -2.44 17.09
C PRO A 163 -8.17 -3.81 17.71
N TYR A 164 -8.02 -3.86 19.04
CA TYR A 164 -7.76 -5.12 19.76
C TYR A 164 -8.87 -6.15 19.55
N SER A 165 -10.13 -5.71 19.51
CA SER A 165 -11.29 -6.58 19.24
C SER A 165 -11.17 -7.29 17.88
N TRP A 166 -10.73 -6.57 16.85
CA TRP A 166 -10.54 -7.11 15.50
C TRP A 166 -9.34 -8.06 15.44
N LEU A 167 -8.21 -7.69 16.05
CA LEU A 167 -7.04 -8.57 16.15
C LEU A 167 -7.36 -9.89 16.87
N ARG A 168 -8.18 -9.83 17.93
CA ARG A 168 -8.63 -11.02 18.68
C ARG A 168 -9.60 -11.88 17.87
N ALA A 169 -10.45 -11.27 17.06
CA ALA A 169 -11.42 -11.96 16.20
C ALA A 169 -10.82 -12.48 14.88
N MET A 170 -9.61 -12.07 14.52
CA MET A 170 -8.98 -12.43 13.25
C MET A 170 -8.79 -13.95 13.11
N PRO A 171 -9.33 -14.58 12.06
CA PRO A 171 -9.11 -15.99 11.79
C PRO A 171 -7.62 -16.31 11.65
N PHE A 172 -7.20 -17.45 12.21
CA PHE A 172 -5.82 -17.96 12.14
C PHE A 172 -4.74 -17.01 12.72
N LYS A 173 -5.11 -16.02 13.54
CA LYS A 173 -4.20 -15.00 14.10
C LYS A 173 -2.91 -15.59 14.67
N LYS A 174 -3.01 -16.61 15.52
CA LYS A 174 -1.84 -17.27 16.14
C LYS A 174 -0.87 -17.86 15.09
N SER A 175 -1.39 -18.51 14.07
CA SER A 175 -0.59 -19.10 12.99
C SER A 175 0.03 -18.01 12.11
N PHE A 176 -0.71 -16.93 11.85
CA PHE A 176 -0.20 -15.78 11.11
C PHE A 176 0.94 -15.08 11.87
N ASP A 177 0.75 -14.80 13.16
CA ASP A 177 1.77 -14.18 14.02
C ASP A 177 3.05 -15.01 14.07
N LYS A 178 2.94 -16.33 14.17
CA LYS A 178 4.11 -17.22 14.13
C LYS A 178 4.91 -17.08 12.83
N LYS A 179 4.23 -16.89 11.68
CA LYS A 179 4.89 -16.66 10.39
C LYS A 179 5.56 -15.29 10.36
N ILE A 180 4.88 -14.25 10.84
CA ILE A 180 5.45 -12.89 10.91
C ILE A 180 6.69 -12.87 11.81
N LEU A 181 6.61 -13.43 13.02
CA LEU A 181 7.76 -13.52 13.94
C LEU A 181 8.92 -14.27 13.30
N LYS A 182 8.66 -15.40 12.63
CA LYS A 182 9.70 -16.13 11.88
C LYS A 182 10.36 -15.25 10.81
N CYS A 183 9.59 -14.47 10.06
CA CYS A 183 10.14 -13.54 9.08
C CYS A 183 10.97 -12.44 9.76
N LEU A 184 10.50 -11.86 10.86
CA LEU A 184 11.23 -10.82 11.59
C LEU A 184 12.57 -11.35 12.12
N HIS A 185 12.63 -12.57 12.64
CA HIS A 185 13.89 -13.23 13.02
C HIS A 185 14.81 -13.44 11.80
N GLN A 186 14.29 -13.87 10.66
CA GLN A 186 15.10 -14.06 9.44
C GLN A 186 15.62 -12.75 8.84
N LEU A 187 15.03 -11.63 9.24
CA LEU A 187 15.45 -10.28 8.85
C LEU A 187 16.30 -9.60 9.94
N ASP A 188 16.66 -10.32 11.01
CA ASP A 188 17.43 -9.82 12.15
C ASP A 188 16.80 -8.58 12.83
N LEU A 189 15.46 -8.48 12.82
CA LEU A 189 14.72 -7.36 13.42
C LEU A 189 14.32 -7.60 14.87
N ILE A 190 14.39 -8.85 15.32
CA ILE A 190 14.14 -9.27 16.69
C ILE A 190 15.10 -10.40 17.07
N ASP A 191 15.68 -10.31 18.26
CA ASP A 191 16.54 -11.36 18.80
C ASP A 191 15.72 -12.64 19.06
N GLY A 192 16.35 -13.80 18.85
CA GLY A 192 15.74 -15.10 19.12
C GLY A 192 15.35 -15.25 20.60
N CYS A 193 14.11 -15.64 20.86
CA CYS A 193 13.72 -16.23 22.16
C CYS A 193 14.23 -17.68 22.25
#